data_AF-A0A7L4QMB8-F1
#
_entry.id   AF-A0A7L4QMB8-F1
#
_cell.length_a   1.000
_cell.length_b   1.000
_cell.length_c   1.000
_cell.angle_alpha   90.00
_cell.angle_beta   90.00
_cell.angle_gamma   90.00
#
_symmetry.space_group_name_H-M   'P 1'
#
loop_
_entity.id
_entity.type
_entity.pdbx_description
1 polymer ?
#
loop_
_entity_poly.entity_id
_entity_poly.type
_entity_poly.pdbx_seq_one_letter_code
_entity_poly.pdbx_strand_id
1 'polypeptide(L)'
;IDADGQYTPNEIPALVRPIIEDEADMVLGSRLENLMYEMPRIKKIGNRAFTWVLRKMTHEDIKDGQTGFRALRREVLETALPSSKFSYTQEMIIRVAKEGWRIKSVPIHFYPRYDGKSRLFGSSIAFAVKGWVIILRTLRDYHPLSFFGFPGLLLGISGFIVCLYVLAMYITTGLVSPRMPTLILGVLLLLSGIQLFFAGMTADMIKTHPPNGANWKKPPGSY
;
A
#
# COMPACT_ATOMS: atom_id res chain seq x y z
N ILE A 1 7.25 -12.59 17.03
CA ILE A 1 6.08 -13.49 17.19
C ILE A 1 5.14 -12.85 18.19
N ASP A 2 3.83 -12.92 17.98
CA ASP A 2 2.85 -12.34 18.90
C ASP A 2 2.66 -13.25 20.12
N ALA A 3 2.40 -12.64 21.30
CA ALA A 3 2.27 -13.35 22.57
C ALA A 3 0.84 -13.83 22.87
N ASP A 4 -0.03 -13.92 21.87
CA ASP A 4 -1.46 -14.27 22.01
C ASP A 4 -1.76 -15.76 21.79
N GLY A 5 -0.72 -16.58 21.61
CA GLY A 5 -0.81 -18.03 21.44
C GLY A 5 -1.33 -18.48 20.08
N GLN A 6 -1.51 -17.57 19.11
CA GLN A 6 -2.02 -17.93 17.78
C GLN A 6 -0.94 -18.49 16.84
N TYR A 7 0.33 -18.22 17.15
CA TYR A 7 1.50 -18.68 16.39
C TYR A 7 2.21 -19.81 17.13
N THR A 8 2.67 -20.82 16.39
CA THR A 8 3.38 -21.97 16.95
C THR A 8 4.88 -21.70 17.02
N PRO A 9 5.52 -21.66 18.22
CA PRO A 9 6.96 -21.45 18.33
C PRO A 9 7.79 -22.53 17.62
N ASN A 10 7.26 -23.75 17.50
CA ASN A 10 7.92 -24.86 16.79
C ASN A 10 8.13 -24.60 15.30
N GLU A 11 7.48 -23.58 14.72
CA GLU A 11 7.67 -23.18 13.32
C GLU A 11 8.77 -22.12 13.14
N ILE A 12 9.37 -21.60 14.23
CA ILE A 12 10.49 -20.66 14.15
C ILE A 12 11.63 -21.20 13.25
N PRO A 13 12.06 -22.47 13.36
CA PRO A 13 13.08 -23.02 12.47
C PRO A 13 12.70 -22.91 10.99
N ALA A 14 11.43 -23.06 10.61
CA ALA A 14 10.99 -22.94 9.23
C ALA A 14 11.13 -21.52 8.67
N LEU A 15 11.02 -20.48 9.53
CA LEU A 15 11.25 -19.09 9.14
C LEU A 15 12.75 -18.75 9.09
N VAL A 16 13.55 -19.32 9.99
CA VAL A 16 14.98 -19.00 10.10
C VAL A 16 15.80 -19.76 9.06
N ARG A 17 15.39 -20.99 8.68
CA ARG A 17 16.15 -21.85 7.76
C ARG A 17 16.47 -21.17 6.42
N PRO A 18 15.54 -20.51 5.71
CA PRO A 18 15.86 -19.82 4.45
C PRO A 18 16.87 -18.66 4.61
N ILE A 19 17.00 -18.10 5.81
CA ILE A 19 18.00 -17.05 6.10
C ILE A 19 19.37 -17.68 6.30
N ILE A 20 19.43 -18.81 7.02
CA ILE A 20 20.68 -19.57 7.23
C ILE A 20 21.19 -20.16 5.91
N GLU A 21 20.29 -20.66 5.08
CA GLU A 21 20.58 -21.22 3.75
C GLU A 21 20.88 -20.15 2.69
N ASP A 22 20.90 -18.87 3.08
CA ASP A 22 21.14 -17.72 2.21
C ASP A 22 20.15 -17.61 1.02
N GLU A 23 18.92 -18.08 1.20
CA GLU A 23 17.85 -17.98 0.21
C GLU A 23 17.02 -16.69 0.35
N ALA A 24 17.02 -16.08 1.54
CA ALA A 24 16.24 -14.89 1.85
C ALA A 24 16.89 -14.05 2.96
N ASP A 25 16.64 -12.74 2.95
CA ASP A 25 17.10 -11.82 3.99
C ASP A 25 15.96 -11.45 4.96
N MET A 26 14.71 -11.56 4.49
CA MET A 26 13.50 -11.47 5.30
C MET A 26 12.55 -12.61 4.97
N VAL A 27 12.03 -13.30 5.99
CA VAL A 27 11.07 -14.40 5.84
C VAL A 27 9.77 -14.07 6.56
N LEU A 28 8.65 -14.22 5.84
CA LEU A 28 7.29 -13.96 6.31
C LEU A 28 6.54 -15.28 6.49
N GLY A 29 5.97 -15.51 7.68
CA GLY A 29 5.08 -16.64 7.91
C GLY A 29 3.68 -16.40 7.35
N SER A 30 3.33 -17.08 6.25
CA SER A 30 2.03 -17.01 5.58
C SER A 30 0.96 -17.80 6.32
N ARG A 31 -0.03 -17.10 6.88
CA ARG A 31 -1.18 -17.74 7.53
C ARG A 31 -2.23 -18.21 6.53
N LEU A 32 -2.29 -17.58 5.36
CA LEU A 32 -3.41 -17.73 4.41
C LEU A 32 -3.49 -19.11 3.75
N GLU A 33 -2.40 -19.87 3.79
CA GLU A 33 -2.32 -21.23 3.22
C GLU A 33 -2.74 -22.29 4.25
N ASN A 34 -2.42 -22.12 5.53
CA ASN A 34 -2.67 -23.10 6.60
C ASN A 34 -3.45 -22.49 7.79
N LEU A 35 -4.68 -22.03 7.51
CA LEU A 35 -5.61 -21.57 8.55
C LEU A 35 -6.25 -22.78 9.25
N MET A 36 -6.02 -22.90 10.56
CA MET A 36 -6.63 -23.96 11.38
C MET A 36 -8.03 -23.57 11.90
N TYR A 37 -8.64 -22.52 11.35
CA TYR A 37 -10.00 -22.08 11.65
C TYR A 37 -10.63 -21.35 10.45
N GLU A 38 -11.97 -21.25 10.46
CA GLU A 38 -12.69 -20.54 9.41
C GLU A 38 -12.61 -19.02 9.61
N MET A 39 -11.71 -18.37 8.85
CA MET A 39 -11.61 -16.92 8.86
C MET A 39 -12.83 -16.29 8.18
N PRO A 40 -13.46 -15.25 8.77
CA PRO A 40 -14.54 -14.51 8.11
C PRO A 40 -14.15 -14.08 6.69
N ARG A 41 -15.02 -14.34 5.70
CA ARG A 41 -14.73 -14.09 4.27
C ARG A 41 -14.26 -12.66 3.99
N ILE A 42 -14.88 -11.68 4.64
CA ILE A 42 -14.48 -10.26 4.57
C ILE A 42 -13.04 -10.02 5.03
N LYS A 43 -12.58 -10.72 6.07
CA LYS A 43 -11.20 -10.62 6.56
C LYS A 43 -10.21 -11.23 5.57
N LYS A 44 -10.57 -12.39 5.01
CA LYS A 44 -9.76 -13.06 3.99
C LYS A 44 -9.64 -12.22 2.71
N ILE A 45 -10.73 -11.59 2.27
CA ILE A 45 -10.74 -10.68 1.12
C ILE A 45 -9.87 -9.44 1.40
N GLY A 46 -10.04 -8.80 2.56
CA GLY A 46 -9.23 -7.63 2.92
C GLY A 46 -7.74 -7.94 2.99
N ASN A 47 -7.34 -9.07 3.59
CA ASN A 47 -5.93 -9.47 3.64
C ASN A 47 -5.39 -9.82 2.23
N ARG A 48 -6.18 -10.50 1.39
CA ARG A 48 -5.78 -10.77 -0.01
C ARG A 48 -5.62 -9.51 -0.83
N ALA A 49 -6.55 -8.56 -0.74
CA ALA A 49 -6.47 -7.28 -1.43
C ALA A 49 -5.23 -6.49 -0.98
N PHE A 50 -5.01 -6.43 0.34
CA PHE A 50 -3.82 -5.78 0.90
C PHE A 50 -2.52 -6.44 0.43
N THR A 51 -2.45 -7.76 0.49
CA THR A 51 -1.29 -8.54 0.03
C THR A 51 -1.04 -8.33 -1.47
N TRP A 52 -2.11 -8.25 -2.29
CA TRP A 52 -1.98 -7.97 -3.71
C TRP A 52 -1.38 -6.59 -4.00
N VAL A 53 -1.84 -5.55 -3.28
CA VAL A 53 -1.27 -4.20 -3.39
C VAL A 53 0.21 -4.22 -3.02
N LEU A 54 0.56 -4.88 -1.92
CA LEU A 54 1.94 -4.99 -1.46
C LEU A 54 2.83 -5.67 -2.50
N ARG A 55 2.41 -6.82 -3.06
CA ARG A 55 3.13 -7.50 -4.15
C ARG A 55 3.34 -6.61 -5.36
N LYS A 56 2.33 -5.84 -5.75
CA LYS A 56 2.42 -4.93 -6.91
C LYS A 56 3.41 -3.79 -6.67
N MET A 57 3.54 -3.34 -5.43
CA MET A 57 4.45 -2.26 -5.06
C MET A 57 5.89 -2.72 -4.84
N THR A 58 6.07 -3.92 -4.29
CA THR A 58 7.41 -4.45 -3.97
C THR A 58 7.99 -5.33 -5.07
N HIS A 59 7.17 -5.82 -6.00
CA HIS A 59 7.52 -6.86 -6.97
C HIS A 59 7.96 -8.20 -6.34
N GLU A 60 7.71 -8.39 -5.04
CA GLU A 60 8.03 -9.60 -4.29
C GLU A 60 6.84 -10.57 -4.19
N ASP A 61 7.09 -11.88 -4.14
CA ASP A 61 6.04 -12.90 -3.99
C ASP A 61 5.58 -13.09 -2.53
N ILE A 62 4.96 -12.04 -1.98
CA ILE A 62 4.51 -12.00 -0.58
C ILE A 62 3.19 -12.75 -0.40
N LYS A 63 3.14 -13.84 0.36
CA LYS A 63 1.90 -14.63 0.53
C LYS A 63 0.94 -14.09 1.60
N ASP A 64 1.43 -13.40 2.63
CA ASP A 64 0.63 -12.73 3.67
C ASP A 64 1.33 -11.46 4.17
N GLY A 65 0.90 -10.29 3.70
CA GLY A 65 1.51 -9.01 4.07
C GLY A 65 1.18 -8.54 5.50
N GLN A 66 0.20 -9.15 6.15
CA GLN A 66 -0.29 -8.75 7.46
C GLN A 66 0.16 -9.68 8.60
N THR A 67 1.08 -10.61 8.33
CA THR A 67 1.59 -11.52 9.36
C THR A 67 2.51 -10.79 10.35
N GLY A 68 2.35 -11.10 11.64
CA GLY A 68 3.26 -10.70 12.71
C GLY A 68 4.41 -11.69 12.92
N PHE A 69 4.41 -12.84 12.25
CA PHE A 69 5.44 -13.85 12.39
C PHE A 69 6.48 -13.73 11.26
N ARG A 70 7.68 -13.28 11.64
CA ARG A 70 8.73 -12.87 10.71
C ARG A 70 10.10 -13.22 11.28
N ALA A 71 11.02 -13.56 10.39
CA ALA A 71 12.44 -13.64 10.69
C ALA A 71 13.19 -12.68 9.76
N LEU A 72 14.21 -12.01 10.29
CA LEU A 72 15.03 -11.07 9.53
C LEU A 72 16.49 -11.33 9.83
N ARG A 73 17.33 -11.17 8.81
CA ARG A 73 18.77 -11.03 8.99
C ARG A 73 19.08 -9.76 9.78
N ARG A 74 20.16 -9.76 10.57
CA ARG A 74 20.50 -8.63 11.45
C ARG A 74 20.72 -7.33 10.66
N GLU A 75 21.36 -7.43 9.50
CA GLU A 75 21.69 -6.32 8.61
C GLU A 75 20.43 -5.65 8.04
N VAL A 76 19.35 -6.42 7.86
CA VAL A 76 18.06 -5.93 7.37
C VAL A 76 17.31 -5.14 8.45
N LEU A 77 17.66 -5.32 9.73
CA LEU A 77 16.92 -4.72 10.84
C LEU A 77 16.93 -3.19 10.77
N GLU A 78 18.07 -2.59 10.41
CA GLU A 78 18.19 -1.13 10.31
C GLU A 78 17.23 -0.54 9.25
N THR A 79 17.12 -1.21 8.10
CA THR A 79 16.17 -0.89 7.02
C THR A 79 14.72 -1.13 7.44
N ALA A 80 14.49 -2.20 8.19
CA ALA A 80 13.17 -2.68 8.59
C ALA A 80 12.50 -1.80 9.65
N LEU A 81 13.25 -0.90 10.31
CA LEU A 81 12.71 -0.02 11.35
C LEU A 81 11.68 0.96 10.76
N PRO A 82 10.41 0.89 11.22
CA PRO A 82 9.35 1.76 10.72
C PRO A 82 9.45 3.15 11.34
N SER A 83 9.12 4.17 10.54
CA SER A 83 9.03 5.56 11.01
C SER A 83 7.67 5.91 11.61
N SER A 84 6.63 5.08 11.37
CA SER A 84 5.25 5.35 11.80
C SER A 84 4.69 4.32 12.78
N LYS A 85 3.83 4.79 13.71
CA LYS A 85 3.21 3.97 14.77
C LYS A 85 2.05 3.07 14.30
N PHE A 86 1.45 3.35 13.14
CA PHE A 86 0.16 2.73 12.75
C PHE A 86 0.26 1.65 11.66
N SER A 87 1.43 1.48 11.04
CA SER A 87 1.60 0.64 9.84
C SER A 87 2.95 -0.10 9.81
N TYR A 88 3.50 -0.40 10.99
CA TYR A 88 4.86 -0.94 11.13
C TYR A 88 5.11 -2.19 10.28
N THR A 89 4.11 -3.07 10.17
CA THR A 89 4.19 -4.33 9.42
C THR A 89 4.39 -4.13 7.93
N GLN A 90 3.76 -3.10 7.36
CA GLN A 90 3.70 -2.88 5.93
C GLN A 90 4.87 -2.02 5.48
N GLU A 91 5.14 -0.97 6.26
CA GLU A 91 6.25 -0.06 6.03
C GLU A 91 7.58 -0.83 6.01
N MET A 92 7.75 -1.76 6.95
CA MET A 92 8.89 -2.67 7.01
C MET A 92 9.07 -3.47 5.71
N ILE A 93 8.03 -4.15 5.24
CA ILE A 93 8.13 -5.00 4.04
C ILE A 93 8.47 -4.15 2.81
N ILE A 94 7.84 -2.97 2.67
CA ILE A 94 8.09 -2.10 1.52
C ILE A 94 9.51 -1.51 1.58
N ARG A 95 10.02 -1.12 2.75
CA ARG A 95 11.39 -0.62 2.90
C ARG A 95 12.42 -1.69 2.55
N VAL A 96 12.26 -2.89 3.12
CA VAL A 96 13.15 -4.04 2.86
C VAL A 96 13.18 -4.36 1.37
N ALA A 97 12.02 -4.44 0.71
CA ALA A 97 11.95 -4.70 -0.73
C ALA A 97 12.56 -3.57 -1.58
N LYS A 98 12.35 -2.31 -1.20
CA LYS A 98 12.90 -1.16 -1.94
C LYS A 98 14.42 -1.06 -1.88
N GLU A 99 15.02 -1.52 -0.78
CA GLU A 99 16.47 -1.63 -0.69
C GLU A 99 17.02 -2.86 -1.42
N GLY A 100 16.16 -3.73 -1.97
CA GLY A 100 16.57 -4.89 -2.77
C GLY A 100 16.91 -6.13 -1.96
N TRP A 101 16.54 -6.18 -0.67
CA TRP A 101 16.69 -7.37 0.15
C TRP A 101 15.70 -8.47 -0.27
N ARG A 102 16.12 -9.73 -0.25
CA ARG A 102 15.32 -10.86 -0.71
C ARG A 102 14.23 -11.22 0.31
N ILE A 103 12.97 -11.25 -0.13
CA ILE A 103 11.83 -11.58 0.74
C ILE A 103 11.22 -12.93 0.33
N LYS A 104 11.09 -13.84 1.29
CA LYS A 104 10.43 -15.14 1.08
C LYS A 104 9.24 -15.32 2.00
N SER A 105 8.21 -16.02 1.53
CA SER A 105 7.07 -16.41 2.36
C SER A 105 7.08 -17.92 2.59
N VAL A 106 6.87 -18.34 3.83
CA VAL A 106 6.75 -19.77 4.20
C VAL A 106 5.37 -20.03 4.81
N PRO A 107 4.68 -21.11 4.47
CA PRO A 107 3.40 -21.44 5.10
C PRO A 107 3.58 -21.75 6.58
N ILE A 108 2.66 -21.26 7.43
CA ILE A 108 2.66 -21.51 8.87
C ILE A 108 1.26 -21.87 9.36
N HIS A 109 1.18 -22.64 10.43
CA HIS A 109 -0.07 -22.98 11.08
C HIS A 109 -0.52 -21.81 11.96
N PHE A 110 -1.74 -21.31 11.70
CA PHE A 110 -2.33 -20.22 12.47
C PHE A 110 -3.59 -20.69 13.19
N TYR A 111 -3.53 -20.68 14.53
CA TYR A 111 -4.57 -21.23 15.40
C TYR A 111 -5.57 -20.16 15.86
N PRO A 112 -6.81 -20.56 16.18
CA PRO A 112 -7.75 -19.67 16.85
C PRO A 112 -7.17 -19.23 18.20
N ARG A 113 -7.48 -17.99 18.61
CA ARG A 113 -7.01 -17.46 19.89
C ARG A 113 -7.63 -18.27 21.05
N TYR A 114 -6.81 -18.63 22.02
CA TYR A 114 -7.20 -19.51 23.14
C TYR A 114 -8.17 -18.82 24.11
N ASP A 115 -7.98 -17.52 24.39
CA ASP A 115 -8.90 -16.72 25.21
C ASP A 115 -8.83 -15.21 24.87
N GLY A 116 -9.91 -14.47 25.14
CA GLY A 116 -10.03 -13.02 25.01
C GLY A 116 -10.83 -12.51 23.79
N LYS A 117 -11.75 -11.57 24.04
CA LYS A 117 -12.45 -10.83 22.96
C LYS A 117 -11.45 -10.02 22.14
N SER A 118 -11.57 -10.04 20.81
CA SER A 118 -10.72 -9.22 19.93
C SER A 118 -10.88 -7.73 20.26
N ARG A 119 -9.88 -7.14 20.93
CA ARG A 119 -9.86 -5.70 21.25
C ARG A 119 -9.80 -4.79 20.02
N LEU A 120 -9.53 -5.32 18.81
CA LEU A 120 -9.42 -4.51 17.59
C LEU A 120 -10.72 -4.41 16.76
N PHE A 121 -11.70 -5.32 16.89
CA PHE A 121 -12.66 -5.55 15.80
C PHE A 121 -14.10 -5.87 16.26
N GLY A 122 -14.89 -4.82 16.51
CA GLY A 122 -16.32 -4.93 16.84
C GLY A 122 -17.28 -5.11 15.66
N SER A 123 -16.88 -4.82 14.41
CA SER A 123 -17.72 -5.04 13.22
C SER A 123 -16.94 -5.43 11.96
N SER A 124 -17.48 -6.36 11.18
CA SER A 124 -16.92 -6.80 9.89
C SER A 124 -16.80 -5.65 8.88
N ILE A 125 -17.70 -4.66 8.98
CA ILE A 125 -17.70 -3.46 8.13
C ILE A 125 -16.52 -2.54 8.49
N ALA A 126 -16.28 -2.30 9.79
CA ALA A 126 -15.12 -1.49 10.21
C ALA A 126 -13.80 -2.12 9.78
N PHE A 127 -13.71 -3.45 9.69
CA PHE A 127 -12.53 -4.13 9.15
C PHE A 127 -12.34 -3.84 7.65
N ALA A 128 -13.39 -3.96 6.85
CA ALA A 128 -13.33 -3.68 5.41
C ALA A 128 -12.93 -2.21 5.16
N VAL A 129 -13.56 -1.27 5.87
CA VAL A 129 -13.24 0.16 5.77
C VAL A 129 -11.79 0.43 6.19
N LYS A 130 -11.32 -0.12 7.32
CA LYS A 130 -9.92 0.03 7.75
C LYS A 130 -8.95 -0.55 6.72
N GLY A 131 -9.24 -1.72 6.15
CA GLY A 131 -8.42 -2.33 5.10
C GLY A 131 -8.29 -1.43 3.87
N TRP A 132 -9.40 -0.88 3.40
CA TRP A 132 -9.40 0.08 2.28
C TRP A 132 -8.67 1.38 2.62
N VAL A 133 -8.90 1.95 3.81
CA VAL A 133 -8.18 3.16 4.26
C VAL A 133 -6.67 2.92 4.28
N ILE A 134 -6.24 1.74 4.76
CA ILE A 134 -4.83 1.39 4.77
C ILE A 134 -4.29 1.26 3.35
N ILE A 135 -4.98 0.54 2.46
CA ILE A 135 -4.59 0.42 1.03
C ILE A 135 -4.45 1.80 0.39
N LEU A 136 -5.45 2.67 0.56
CA LEU A 136 -5.45 4.02 -0.02
C LEU A 136 -4.30 4.86 0.55
N ARG A 137 -4.04 4.78 1.85
CA ARG A 137 -2.88 5.44 2.48
C ARG A 137 -1.57 4.90 1.94
N THR A 138 -1.40 3.59 1.84
CA THR A 138 -0.19 2.96 1.30
C THR A 138 0.05 3.40 -0.15
N LEU A 139 -0.97 3.39 -1.00
CA LEU A 139 -0.86 3.87 -2.39
C LEU A 139 -0.49 5.36 -2.44
N ARG A 140 -1.14 6.19 -1.64
CA ARG A 140 -0.86 7.63 -1.53
C ARG A 140 0.57 7.92 -1.04
N ASP A 141 1.03 7.20 -0.02
CA ASP A 141 2.31 7.48 0.64
C ASP A 141 3.50 6.97 -0.21
N TYR A 142 3.30 5.91 -1.00
CA TYR A 142 4.38 5.29 -1.80
C TYR A 142 4.33 5.60 -3.30
N HIS A 143 3.15 5.83 -3.88
CA HIS A 143 2.97 6.24 -5.28
C HIS A 143 2.06 7.48 -5.38
N PRO A 144 2.42 8.61 -4.73
CA PRO A 144 1.59 9.81 -4.66
C PRO A 144 1.24 10.37 -6.05
N LEU A 145 2.19 10.40 -6.98
CA LEU A 145 1.96 10.90 -8.33
C LEU A 145 0.94 10.05 -9.09
N SER A 146 1.00 8.72 -9.01
CA SER A 146 -0.01 7.86 -9.65
C SER A 146 -1.37 7.96 -8.96
N PHE A 147 -1.38 8.13 -7.64
CA PHE A 147 -2.61 8.20 -6.83
C PHE A 147 -3.42 9.48 -7.12
N PHE A 148 -2.78 10.65 -7.16
CA PHE A 148 -3.47 11.92 -7.42
C PHE A 148 -3.39 12.35 -8.89
N GLY A 149 -2.30 12.03 -9.57
CA GLY A 149 -2.03 12.48 -10.94
C GLY A 149 -2.91 11.80 -11.98
N PHE A 150 -3.18 10.49 -11.89
CA PHE A 150 -4.06 9.83 -12.86
C PHE A 150 -5.52 10.33 -12.79
N PRO A 151 -6.17 10.39 -11.62
CA PRO A 151 -7.49 11.02 -11.50
C PRO A 151 -7.47 12.50 -11.89
N GLY A 152 -6.42 13.24 -11.50
CA GLY A 152 -6.24 14.65 -11.87
C GLY A 152 -6.16 14.85 -13.38
N LEU A 153 -5.40 14.00 -14.09
CA LEU A 153 -5.28 14.03 -15.54
C LEU A 153 -6.60 13.70 -16.24
N LEU A 154 -7.35 12.70 -15.75
CA LEU A 154 -8.68 12.37 -16.30
C LEU A 154 -9.67 13.53 -16.14
N LEU A 155 -9.68 14.17 -14.96
CA LEU A 155 -10.52 15.36 -14.71
C LEU A 155 -10.07 16.55 -15.57
N GLY A 156 -8.77 16.76 -15.71
CA GLY A 156 -8.21 17.80 -16.57
C GLY A 156 -8.56 17.62 -18.04
N ILE A 157 -8.40 16.40 -18.58
CA ILE A 157 -8.73 16.06 -19.97
C ILE A 157 -10.24 16.18 -20.20
N SER A 158 -11.07 15.66 -19.30
CA SER A 158 -12.53 15.78 -19.44
C SER A 158 -12.98 17.24 -19.40
N GLY A 159 -12.46 18.05 -18.47
CA GLY A 159 -12.71 19.49 -18.44
C GLY A 159 -12.24 20.20 -19.71
N PHE A 160 -11.07 19.84 -20.23
CA PHE A 160 -10.53 20.38 -21.48
C PHE A 160 -11.43 20.07 -22.68
N ILE A 161 -11.90 18.83 -22.81
CA ILE A 161 -12.83 18.42 -23.87
C ILE A 161 -14.14 19.21 -23.78
N VAL A 162 -14.68 19.38 -22.57
CA VAL A 162 -15.92 20.15 -22.35
C VAL A 162 -15.72 21.62 -22.73
N CYS A 163 -14.60 22.24 -22.34
CA CYS A 163 -14.27 23.61 -22.73
C CYS A 163 -14.07 23.74 -24.25
N LEU A 164 -13.41 22.77 -24.89
CA LEU A 164 -13.21 22.76 -26.34
C LEU A 164 -14.53 22.61 -27.10
N TYR A 165 -15.46 21.81 -26.59
CA TYR A 165 -16.83 21.71 -27.11
C TYR A 165 -17.56 23.06 -27.05
N VAL A 166 -17.51 23.75 -25.90
CA VAL A 166 -18.15 25.07 -25.77
C VAL A 166 -17.49 26.10 -26.69
N LEU A 167 -16.17 26.06 -26.82
CA LEU A 167 -15.42 26.95 -27.73
C LEU A 167 -15.82 26.72 -29.20
N ALA A 168 -15.91 25.48 -29.66
CA ALA A 168 -16.35 25.16 -31.01
C ALA A 168 -17.77 25.67 -31.30
N MET A 169 -18.68 25.53 -30.33
CA MET A 169 -20.03 26.07 -30.44
C MET A 169 -20.04 27.60 -30.45
N TYR A 170 -19.16 28.25 -29.67
CA TYR A 170 -19.02 29.70 -29.68
C TYR A 170 -18.53 30.22 -31.04
N ILE A 171 -17.54 29.56 -31.66
CA ILE A 171 -17.01 29.97 -32.98
C ILE A 171 -18.10 29.86 -34.07
N THR A 172 -18.99 28.88 -33.98
CA THR A 172 -20.06 28.69 -34.98
C THR A 172 -21.29 29.57 -34.74
N THR A 173 -21.66 29.82 -33.48
CA THR A 173 -22.92 30.51 -33.14
C THR A 173 -22.73 31.95 -32.65
N GLY A 174 -21.50 32.36 -32.32
CA GLY A 174 -21.19 33.67 -31.71
C GLY A 174 -21.69 33.83 -30.27
N LEU A 175 -22.36 32.81 -29.71
CA LEU A 175 -23.02 32.87 -28.41
C LEU A 175 -22.60 31.70 -27.52
N VAL A 176 -22.37 32.01 -26.25
CA VAL A 176 -22.13 30.98 -25.22
C VAL A 176 -23.45 30.49 -24.62
N SER A 177 -24.49 31.32 -24.58
CA SER A 177 -25.84 30.92 -24.17
C SER A 177 -26.43 29.92 -25.18
N PRO A 178 -27.04 28.79 -24.75
CA PRO A 178 -27.44 28.37 -23.39
C PRO A 178 -26.42 27.47 -22.64
N ARG A 179 -25.17 27.39 -23.10
CA ARG A 179 -24.14 26.44 -22.63
C ARG A 179 -23.31 26.96 -21.45
N MET A 180 -23.74 28.04 -20.79
CA MET A 180 -23.05 28.61 -19.62
C MET A 180 -22.86 27.57 -18.49
N PRO A 181 -23.84 26.71 -18.14
CA PRO A 181 -23.62 25.66 -17.13
C PRO A 181 -22.55 24.65 -17.56
N THR A 182 -22.51 24.29 -18.85
CA THR A 182 -21.52 23.38 -19.42
C THR A 182 -20.11 23.98 -19.38
N LEU A 183 -19.98 25.29 -19.65
CA LEU A 183 -18.72 26.02 -19.51
C LEU A 183 -18.24 26.01 -18.05
N ILE A 184 -19.13 26.31 -17.10
CA ILE A 184 -18.81 26.31 -15.67
C ILE A 184 -18.34 24.91 -15.24
N LEU A 185 -19.05 23.86 -15.66
CA LEU A 185 -18.64 22.47 -15.40
C LEU A 185 -17.25 22.17 -15.98
N GLY A 186 -16.99 22.54 -17.23
CA GLY A 186 -15.69 22.33 -17.88
C GLY A 186 -14.54 23.01 -17.14
N VAL A 187 -14.74 24.26 -16.71
CA VAL A 187 -13.77 25.02 -15.92
C VAL A 187 -13.55 24.39 -14.54
N LEU A 188 -14.62 24.00 -13.84
CA LEU A 188 -14.51 23.34 -12.53
C LEU A 188 -13.75 22.01 -12.61
N LEU A 189 -14.01 21.21 -13.65
CA LEU A 189 -13.30 19.95 -13.90
C LEU A 189 -11.81 20.21 -14.20
N LEU A 190 -11.50 21.20 -15.04
CA LEU A 190 -10.13 21.61 -15.34
C LEU A 190 -9.37 22.05 -14.09
N LEU A 191 -9.94 22.96 -13.31
CA LEU A 191 -9.32 23.46 -12.08
C LEU A 191 -9.11 22.33 -11.06
N SER A 192 -10.11 21.47 -10.87
CA SER A 192 -10.01 20.32 -9.97
C SER A 192 -8.93 19.34 -10.43
N GLY A 193 -8.83 19.08 -11.73
CA GLY A 193 -7.81 18.22 -12.32
C GLY A 193 -6.40 18.75 -12.12
N ILE A 194 -6.19 20.05 -12.38
CA ILE A 194 -4.92 20.75 -12.17
C ILE A 194 -4.52 20.72 -10.69
N GLN A 195 -5.44 21.02 -9.77
CA GLN A 195 -5.17 20.99 -8.33
C GLN A 195 -4.75 19.61 -7.84
N LEU A 196 -5.42 18.54 -8.29
CA LEU A 196 -5.04 17.16 -7.95
C LEU A 196 -3.68 16.78 -8.53
N PHE A 197 -3.37 17.20 -9.76
CA PHE A 197 -2.07 16.95 -10.35
C PHE A 197 -0.94 17.62 -9.54
N PHE A 198 -1.11 18.89 -9.17
CA PHE A 198 -0.15 19.60 -8.30
C PHE A 198 -0.04 18.98 -6.91
N ALA A 199 -1.15 18.51 -6.32
CA ALA A 199 -1.11 17.75 -5.06
C ALA A 199 -0.29 16.47 -5.19
N GLY A 200 -0.42 15.75 -6.32
CA GLY A 200 0.39 14.58 -6.63
C GLY A 200 1.88 14.89 -6.75
N MET A 201 2.23 15.95 -7.48
CA MET A 201 3.62 16.39 -7.65
C MET A 201 4.26 16.82 -6.33
N THR A 202 3.56 17.61 -5.51
CA THR A 202 4.07 18.06 -4.21
C THR A 202 4.26 16.91 -3.24
N ALA A 203 3.31 15.96 -3.19
CA ALA A 203 3.45 14.76 -2.38
C ALA A 203 4.62 13.87 -2.84
N ASP A 204 4.87 13.74 -4.15
CA ASP A 204 6.03 13.00 -4.67
C ASP A 204 7.36 13.71 -4.38
N MET A 205 7.39 15.04 -4.47
CA MET A 205 8.56 15.85 -4.13
C MET A 205 8.94 15.72 -2.64
N ILE A 206 7.96 15.75 -1.72
CA ILE A 206 8.20 15.55 -0.28
C ILE A 206 8.74 14.14 0.00
N LYS A 207 8.25 13.13 -0.72
CA LYS A 207 8.72 11.76 -0.59
C LYS A 207 10.17 11.60 -1.07
N THR A 208 10.55 12.28 -2.16
CA THR A 208 11.91 12.21 -2.72
C THR A 208 12.92 12.99 -1.88
N HIS A 209 12.48 14.04 -1.17
CA HIS A 209 13.33 14.86 -0.30
C HIS A 209 12.75 14.94 1.13
N PRO A 210 12.89 13.87 1.93
CA PRO A 210 12.43 13.89 3.32
C PRO A 210 13.16 15.01 4.09
N PRO A 211 12.48 15.76 5.00
CA PRO A 211 13.04 16.95 5.66
C PRO A 211 14.26 16.74 6.57
N ASN A 212 14.87 15.56 6.61
CA ASN A 212 16.11 15.28 7.34
C ASN A 212 16.88 14.21 6.57
N GLY A 213 18.16 14.46 6.29
CA GLY A 213 19.04 13.67 5.43
C GLY A 213 19.28 12.21 5.88
N ALA A 214 18.26 11.36 5.71
CA ALA A 214 18.43 9.91 5.76
C ALA A 214 19.17 9.47 4.49
N ASN A 215 20.50 9.48 4.55
CA ASN A 215 21.35 8.80 3.58
C ASN A 215 21.10 7.30 3.70
N TRP A 216 20.24 6.77 2.84
CA TRP A 216 20.02 5.34 2.69
C TRP A 216 21.30 4.72 2.12
N LYS A 217 22.08 4.05 2.97
CA LYS A 217 23.23 3.28 2.52
C LYS A 217 22.74 2.16 1.61
N LYS A 218 23.26 2.10 0.38
CA LYS A 218 23.03 0.96 -0.52
C LYS A 218 23.46 -0.34 0.18
N PRO A 219 22.74 -1.46 -0.02
CA PRO A 219 23.19 -2.75 0.47
C PRO A 219 24.58 -3.09 -0.10
N PRO A 220 25.45 -3.75 0.67
CA PRO A 220 26.70 -4.27 0.13
C PRO A 220 26.39 -5.35 -0.93
N GLY A 221 26.77 -5.11 -2.18
CA GLY A 221 26.71 -6.09 -3.27
C GLY A 221 25.88 -5.73 -4.50
N SER A 222 25.17 -4.59 -4.53
CA SER A 222 24.51 -4.11 -5.75
C SER A 222 25.49 -3.31 -6.62
N TYR A 223 26.20 -4.00 -7.51
CA TYR A 223 26.89 -3.40 -8.66
C TYR A 223 25.99 -3.43 -9.89
#